data_AF-A0A945Z092-F1
#
_entry.id   AF-A0A945Z092-F1
#
_cell.length_a   1.000
_cell.length_b   1.000
_cell.length_c   1.000
_cell.angle_alpha   90.00
_cell.angle_beta   90.00
_cell.angle_gamma   90.00
#
_symmetry.space_group_name_H-M   'P 1'
#
loop_
_entity.id
_entity.type
_entity.pdbx_description
1 polymer ?
#
loop_
_entity_poly.entity_id
_entity_poly.type
_entity_poly.pdbx_seq_one_letter_code
_entity_poly.pdbx_strand_id
1 'polypeptide(L)'
;MQNGKIDQKFEKAGQKSGAGFKDTINNYVSEVNDLQVKAGESIENFATGKVENVHEVMIAMSKAEVSFKFMMETRNKLVDAYKEIMRMQV
;
A
#
# COMPACT_ATOMS: atom_id res chain seq x y z
N MET A 1 32.18 -12.98 -40.88
CA MET A 1 31.33 -13.58 -39.82
C MET A 1 31.34 -12.67 -38.61
N GLN A 2 30.43 -11.70 -38.52
CA GLN A 2 30.38 -10.68 -37.45
C GLN A 2 28.92 -10.38 -37.04
N ASN A 3 28.12 -11.41 -36.73
CA ASN A 3 26.71 -11.22 -36.36
C ASN A 3 26.34 -11.90 -35.02
N GLY A 4 27.22 -11.85 -34.00
CA GLY A 4 26.97 -12.50 -32.70
C GLY A 4 26.89 -11.56 -31.49
N LYS A 5 26.83 -10.23 -31.68
CA LYS A 5 26.85 -9.24 -30.57
C LYS A 5 25.58 -8.39 -30.43
N ILE A 6 24.59 -8.60 -31.29
CA ILE A 6 23.36 -7.79 -31.31
C ILE A 6 22.28 -8.40 -30.39
N ASP A 7 22.29 -9.73 -30.20
CA ASP A 7 21.28 -10.43 -29.41
C ASP A 7 21.45 -10.24 -27.89
N GLN A 8 22.66 -9.87 -27.44
CA GLN A 8 22.97 -9.77 -26.00
C GLN A 8 22.54 -8.42 -25.36
N LYS A 9 22.10 -7.44 -26.15
CA LYS A 9 21.67 -6.13 -25.63
C LYS A 9 20.17 -6.04 -25.33
N PHE A 10 19.37 -7.02 -25.73
CA PHE A 10 17.91 -6.99 -25.52
C PHE A 10 17.44 -7.75 -24.28
N GLU A 11 18.26 -8.63 -23.68
CA GLU A 11 17.86 -9.36 -22.45
C GLU A 11 17.93 -8.54 -21.16
N LYS A 12 18.69 -7.43 -21.13
CA LYS A 12 18.85 -6.61 -19.90
C LYS A 12 17.84 -5.48 -19.72
N ALA A 13 16.88 -5.34 -20.63
CA ALA A 13 15.86 -4.29 -20.57
C ALA A 13 14.53 -4.73 -19.91
N GLY A 14 14.42 -5.98 -19.45
CA GLY A 14 13.22 -6.52 -18.77
C GLY A 14 13.27 -6.53 -17.24
N GLN A 15 14.40 -6.12 -16.64
CA GLN A 15 14.66 -6.32 -15.20
C GLN A 15 14.87 -4.99 -14.48
N LYS A 16 13.99 -4.02 -14.72
CA LYS A 16 13.59 -3.10 -13.65
C LYS A 16 12.23 -3.56 -13.18
N SER A 17 12.23 -4.60 -12.36
CA SER A 17 11.09 -4.95 -11.53
C SER A 17 10.79 -3.74 -10.64
N GLY A 18 9.94 -2.83 -11.12
CA GLY A 18 9.20 -1.94 -10.24
C GLY A 18 8.55 -2.82 -9.18
N ALA A 19 8.56 -2.35 -7.93
CA ALA A 19 8.07 -3.09 -6.76
C ALA A 19 6.86 -3.95 -7.15
N GLY A 20 6.94 -5.27 -6.89
CA GLY A 20 5.90 -6.18 -7.33
C GLY A 20 4.55 -5.76 -6.76
N PHE A 21 3.46 -6.17 -7.40
CA PHE A 21 2.11 -5.89 -6.90
C PHE A 21 1.96 -6.26 -5.41
N LYS A 22 2.53 -7.42 -5.01
CA LYS A 22 2.60 -7.86 -3.62
C LYS A 22 3.34 -6.87 -2.72
N ASP A 23 4.48 -6.35 -3.14
CA ASP A 23 5.27 -5.39 -2.37
C ASP A 23 4.52 -4.08 -2.21
N THR A 24 3.85 -3.63 -3.26
CA THR A 24 2.99 -2.43 -3.23
C THR A 24 1.86 -2.58 -2.21
N ILE A 25 1.14 -3.71 -2.22
CA ILE A 25 0.07 -3.98 -1.26
C ILE A 25 0.62 -4.09 0.17
N ASN A 26 1.74 -4.80 0.37
CA ASN A 26 2.37 -4.90 1.69
C ASN A 26 2.79 -3.53 2.25
N ASN A 27 3.39 -2.69 1.40
CA ASN A 27 3.77 -1.33 1.78
C ASN A 27 2.53 -0.50 2.15
N TYR A 28 1.45 -0.63 1.40
CA TYR A 28 0.20 0.07 1.69
C TYR A 28 -0.42 -0.36 3.02
N VAL A 29 -0.42 -1.66 3.33
CA VAL A 29 -0.87 -2.18 4.64
C VAL A 29 -0.01 -1.62 5.77
N SER A 30 1.31 -1.57 5.60
CA SER A 30 2.21 -0.96 6.58
C SER A 30 1.92 0.53 6.77
N GLU A 31 1.67 1.26 5.69
CA GLU A 31 1.35 2.69 5.76
C GLU A 31 0.03 2.95 6.51
N VAL A 32 -1.01 2.14 6.27
CA VAL A 32 -2.28 2.24 6.99
C VAL A 32 -2.08 1.98 8.49
N ASN A 33 -1.26 0.99 8.85
CA ASN A 33 -0.90 0.72 10.23
C ASN A 33 -0.19 1.91 10.88
N ASP A 34 0.79 2.49 10.18
CA ASP A 34 1.53 3.65 10.68
C ASP A 34 0.61 4.87 10.88
N LEU A 35 -0.36 5.08 9.98
CA LEU A 35 -1.37 6.13 10.14
C LEU A 35 -2.24 5.89 11.38
N GLN A 36 -2.62 4.64 11.65
CA GLN A 36 -3.41 4.29 12.81
C GLN A 36 -2.64 4.49 14.12
N VAL A 37 -1.35 4.10 14.16
CA VAL A 37 -0.47 4.35 15.31
C VAL A 37 -0.31 5.84 15.55
N LYS A 38 0.01 6.62 14.50
CA LYS A 38 0.15 8.08 14.59
C LYS A 38 -1.12 8.76 15.08
N ALA A 39 -2.28 8.33 14.60
CA ALA A 39 -3.56 8.86 15.09
C ALA A 39 -3.74 8.57 16.59
N GLY A 40 -3.39 7.37 17.06
CA GLY A 40 -3.39 7.01 18.48
C GLY A 40 -2.44 7.88 19.31
N GLU A 41 -1.20 8.06 18.85
CA GLU A 41 -0.22 8.93 19.51
C GLU A 41 -0.70 10.39 19.55
N SER A 42 -1.30 10.91 18.48
CA SER A 42 -1.86 12.25 18.45
C SER A 42 -3.00 12.42 19.48
N ILE A 43 -3.86 11.41 19.63
CA ILE A 43 -4.92 11.41 20.65
C ILE A 43 -4.32 11.42 22.05
N GLU A 44 -3.33 10.57 22.32
CA GLU A 44 -2.66 10.49 23.62
C GLU A 44 -1.95 11.81 23.97
N ASN A 45 -1.23 12.38 23.01
CA ASN A 45 -0.53 13.65 23.19
C ASN A 45 -1.50 14.81 23.44
N PHE A 46 -2.67 14.81 22.82
CA PHE A 46 -3.72 15.78 23.12
C PHE A 46 -4.32 15.58 24.52
N ALA A 47 -4.66 14.33 24.87
CA ALA A 47 -5.22 14.01 26.19
C ALA A 47 -4.26 14.31 27.35
N THR A 48 -2.95 14.21 27.10
CA THR A 48 -1.89 14.52 28.08
C THR A 48 -1.47 15.99 28.08
N GLY A 49 -2.06 16.82 27.21
CA GLY A 49 -1.74 18.26 27.10
C GLY A 49 -0.40 18.56 26.43
N LYS A 50 0.26 17.55 25.82
CA LYS A 50 1.50 17.73 25.05
C LYS A 50 1.24 18.41 23.69
N VAL A 51 0.01 18.33 23.18
CA VAL A 51 -0.43 18.97 21.95
C VAL A 51 -1.73 19.73 22.24
N GLU A 52 -1.72 21.04 22.00
CA GLU A 52 -2.90 21.90 22.18
C GLU A 52 -3.81 21.92 20.93
N ASN A 53 -3.27 21.48 19.79
CA ASN A 53 -3.93 21.60 18.50
C ASN A 53 -4.81 20.38 18.19
N VAL A 54 -6.07 20.44 18.64
CA VAL A 54 -7.11 19.44 18.32
C VAL A 54 -7.29 19.23 16.80
N HIS A 55 -6.98 20.23 15.97
CA HIS A 55 -7.13 20.13 14.52
C HIS A 55 -6.17 19.09 13.91
N GLU A 56 -4.94 19.00 14.42
CA GLU A 56 -3.96 18.02 13.93
C GLU A 56 -4.38 16.59 14.28
N VAL A 57 -4.93 16.39 15.47
CA VAL A 57 -5.50 15.11 15.90
C VAL A 57 -6.64 14.69 14.98
N MET A 58 -7.57 15.61 14.69
CA MET A 58 -8.70 15.34 13.80
C MET A 58 -8.24 15.02 12.37
N ILE A 59 -7.21 15.69 11.86
CA ILE A 59 -6.63 15.37 10.54
C ILE A 59 -6.02 13.97 10.56
N ALA A 60 -5.21 13.64 11.57
CA ALA A 60 -4.55 12.35 11.68
C ALA A 60 -5.57 11.21 11.73
N MET A 61 -6.63 11.37 12.54
CA MET A 61 -7.74 10.42 12.62
C MET A 61 -8.48 10.26 11.29
N SER A 62 -8.83 11.37 10.64
CA SER A 62 -9.53 11.35 9.35
C SER A 62 -8.71 10.65 8.27
N LYS A 63 -7.39 10.90 8.24
CA LYS A 63 -6.47 10.25 7.31
C LYS A 63 -6.39 8.75 7.56
N ALA A 64 -6.26 8.33 8.82
CA ALA A 64 -6.24 6.92 9.17
C ALA A 64 -7.54 6.21 8.78
N GLU A 65 -8.70 6.83 9.04
CA GLU A 65 -10.01 6.25 8.71
C GLU A 65 -10.20 6.08 7.20
N VAL A 66 -9.90 7.11 6.40
CA VAL A 66 -10.05 7.05 4.94
C VAL A 66 -9.10 6.01 4.33
N SER A 67 -7.83 5.99 4.76
CA SER A 67 -6.87 5.00 4.28
C SER A 67 -7.26 3.57 4.66
N PHE A 68 -7.79 3.36 5.88
CA PHE A 68 -8.30 2.05 6.30
C PHE A 68 -9.50 1.59 5.47
N LYS A 69 -10.47 2.48 5.23
CA LYS A 69 -11.63 2.19 4.36
C LYS A 69 -11.18 1.78 2.96
N PHE A 70 -10.22 2.50 2.38
CA PHE A 70 -9.67 2.16 1.08
C PHE A 70 -8.94 0.81 1.06
N MET A 71 -8.17 0.49 2.11
CA MET A 71 -7.55 -0.83 2.27
C MET A 71 -8.59 -1.95 2.31
N MET A 72 -9.68 -1.78 3.05
CA MET A 72 -10.76 -2.75 3.14
C MET A 72 -11.41 -3.01 1.78
N GLU A 73 -11.70 -1.96 1.02
CA GLU A 73 -12.23 -2.10 -0.34
C GLU A 73 -11.24 -2.81 -1.26
N THR A 74 -9.96 -2.47 -1.17
CA THR A 74 -8.90 -3.13 -1.96
C THR A 74 -8.83 -4.62 -1.61
N ARG A 75 -8.84 -4.97 -0.31
CA ARG A 75 -8.89 -6.37 0.16
C ARG A 75 -10.09 -7.11 -0.42
N ASN A 76 -11.28 -6.50 -0.37
CA ASN A 76 -12.49 -7.10 -0.91
C ASN A 76 -12.36 -7.38 -2.41
N LYS A 77 -11.89 -6.39 -3.19
CA LYS A 77 -11.67 -6.54 -4.64
C LYS A 77 -10.66 -7.63 -4.97
N LEU A 78 -9.60 -7.77 -4.18
CA LEU A 78 -8.60 -8.84 -4.38
C LEU A 78 -9.17 -10.23 -4.10
N VAL A 79 -9.98 -10.37 -3.05
CA VAL A 79 -10.69 -11.62 -2.76
C VAL A 79 -11.68 -11.95 -3.87
N ASP A 80 -12.40 -10.96 -4.39
CA ASP A 80 -13.34 -11.16 -5.49
C ASP A 80 -12.63 -11.56 -6.78
N ALA A 81 -11.51 -10.90 -7.12
CA ALA A 81 -10.69 -11.26 -8.28
C ALA A 81 -10.17 -12.71 -8.18
N TYR A 82 -9.73 -13.13 -6.98
CA TYR A 82 -9.32 -14.52 -6.75
C TYR A 82 -10.49 -15.50 -6.95
N LYS A 83 -11.67 -15.19 -6.41
CA LYS A 83 -12.88 -16.01 -6.60
C LYS A 83 -13.29 -16.11 -8.08
N GLU A 84 -13.15 -15.03 -8.84
CA GLU A 84 -13.50 -15.00 -10.27
C GLU A 84 -12.58 -15.92 -11.09
N ILE A 85 -11.27 -15.88 -10.84
CA ILE A 85 -10.30 -16.78 -11.48
C ILE A 85 -10.65 -18.25 -11.22
N MET A 86 -11.05 -18.58 -9.98
CA MET A 86 -11.46 -19.94 -9.61
C MET A 86 -12.73 -20.39 -10.34
N ARG A 87 -13.65 -19.45 -10.65
CA ARG A 87 -14.89 -19.73 -11.37
C ARG A 87 -14.70 -19.93 -12.87
N MET A 88 -13.64 -19.39 -13.45
CA MET A 88 -13.31 -19.59 -14.88
C MET A 88 -12.69 -20.95 -15.18
N GLN A 89 -12.15 -21.66 -14.18
CA GLN A 89 -11.43 -22.92 -14.35
C GLN A 89 -12.28 -24.19 -14.16
N VAL A 90 -13.59 -24.05 -13.90
CA VAL A 90 -14.53 -25.18 -13.81
C VAL A 90 -15.33 -25.37 -15.10
#